data_AF-A0A662UBV3-F1
#
_entry.id   AF-A0A662UBV3-F1
#
_cell.length_a   1.000
_cell.length_b   1.000
_cell.length_c   1.000
_cell.angle_alpha   90.00
_cell.angle_beta   90.00
_cell.angle_gamma   90.00
#
_symmetry.space_group_name_H-M   'P 1'
#
loop_
_entity.id
_entity.type
_entity.pdbx_description
1 polymer ?
#
loop_
_entity_poly.entity_id
_entity_poly.type
_entity_poly.pdbx_seq_one_letter_code
_entity_poly.pdbx_strand_id
1 'polypeptide(L)'
;MYEQKLLTTKATKWIALAGSIISSIENAHEILSINNVYVDSVFYQYDEWIPGSEIVISVREYEGKIKDFKELLNIDESLAKPILTSRASPNATYYWKTLYSRVLEIFFNNIVDYLKSKTIITNSKRTEYMLIVSKRGEGVILQGDVNKIRIPRVKAWLMAHTHPSPYSFFSAKDIETTRDLFANQGLLSAVVTSISTCVLYRCSDMDVSDYENLIIVERKLAKGKIGDALKVMGKLKNVKLIVKGLPGL
;
A
#
# COMPACT_ATOMS: atom_id res chain seq x y z
N MET A 1 -18.77 -19.70 -11.48
CA MET A 1 -17.44 -20.11 -10.97
C MET A 1 -16.70 -18.82 -10.63
N TYR A 2 -16.36 -18.59 -9.36
CA TYR A 2 -15.58 -17.41 -8.96
C TYR A 2 -14.11 -17.68 -9.26
N GLU A 3 -13.47 -16.84 -10.07
CA GLU A 3 -12.06 -17.01 -10.44
C GLU A 3 -11.16 -16.49 -9.30
N GLN A 4 -10.20 -17.32 -8.90
CA GLN A 4 -9.04 -16.91 -8.10
C GLN A 4 -7.80 -17.10 -8.97
N LYS A 5 -7.07 -16.01 -9.24
CA LYS A 5 -5.88 -16.05 -10.09
C LYS A 5 -4.69 -15.42 -9.38
N LEU A 6 -3.53 -16.07 -9.49
CA LEU A 6 -2.27 -15.49 -9.06
C LEU A 6 -1.77 -14.47 -10.09
N LEU A 7 -1.42 -13.28 -9.63
CA LEU A 7 -0.84 -12.17 -10.37
C LEU A 7 0.44 -11.71 -9.65
N THR A 8 1.38 -12.61 -9.45
CA THR A 8 2.69 -12.27 -8.89
C THR A 8 3.53 -11.61 -9.97
N THR A 9 3.87 -10.33 -9.78
CA THR A 9 4.69 -9.55 -10.71
C THR A 9 5.87 -8.93 -9.98
N LYS A 10 6.80 -8.32 -10.73
CA LYS A 10 7.88 -7.52 -10.15
C LYS A 10 7.32 -6.40 -9.25
N ALA A 11 6.23 -5.76 -9.67
CA ALA A 11 5.57 -4.71 -8.89
C ALA A 11 4.97 -5.21 -7.57
N THR A 12 4.31 -6.39 -7.55
CA THR A 12 3.76 -6.94 -6.30
C THR A 12 4.87 -7.32 -5.32
N LYS A 13 5.97 -7.89 -5.82
CA LYS A 13 7.17 -8.17 -5.00
C LYS A 13 7.84 -6.91 -4.50
N TRP A 14 7.98 -5.88 -5.34
CA TRP A 14 8.57 -4.60 -4.95
C TRP A 14 7.77 -3.94 -3.82
N ILE A 15 6.44 -3.88 -3.96
CA ILE A 15 5.55 -3.32 -2.94
C ILE A 15 5.64 -4.12 -1.64
N ALA A 16 5.77 -5.44 -1.72
CA ALA A 16 5.91 -6.25 -0.52
C ALA A 16 7.25 -6.06 0.20
N LEU A 17 8.34 -5.89 -0.55
CA LEU A 17 9.63 -5.56 0.02
C LEU A 17 9.61 -4.17 0.67
N ALA A 18 9.05 -3.17 -0.03
CA ALA A 18 8.88 -1.82 0.50
C ALA A 18 8.06 -1.83 1.81
N GLY A 19 6.95 -2.54 1.85
CA GLY A 19 6.13 -2.68 3.06
C GLY A 19 6.87 -3.36 4.20
N SER A 20 7.62 -4.42 3.91
CA SER A 20 8.42 -5.13 4.92
C SER A 20 9.49 -4.23 5.53
N ILE A 21 10.17 -3.44 4.71
CA ILE A 21 11.15 -2.44 5.15
C ILE A 21 10.48 -1.35 5.99
N ILE A 22 9.40 -0.73 5.49
CA ILE A 22 8.66 0.33 6.18
C ILE A 22 8.22 -0.16 7.56
N SER A 23 7.50 -1.29 7.61
CA SER A 23 6.99 -1.88 8.86
C SER A 23 8.10 -2.20 9.85
N SER A 24 9.22 -2.78 9.38
CA SER A 24 10.36 -3.08 10.25
C SER A 24 10.96 -1.79 10.86
N ILE A 25 11.07 -0.72 10.06
CA ILE A 25 11.61 0.56 10.52
C ILE A 25 10.62 1.26 11.47
N GLU A 26 9.31 1.18 11.24
CA GLU A 26 8.30 1.73 12.16
C GLU A 26 8.37 1.07 13.53
N ASN A 27 8.37 -0.26 13.56
CA ASN A 27 8.49 -1.01 14.81
C ASN A 27 9.80 -0.67 15.54
N ALA A 28 10.90 -0.58 14.79
CA ALA A 28 12.19 -0.24 15.36
C ALA A 28 12.30 1.24 15.77
N HIS A 29 11.59 2.15 15.12
CA HIS A 29 11.51 3.54 15.54
C HIS A 29 10.84 3.64 16.91
N GLU A 30 9.74 2.92 17.12
CA GLU A 30 9.03 2.89 18.40
C GLU A 30 9.86 2.24 19.53
N ILE A 31 10.56 1.14 19.23
CA ILE A 31 11.30 0.34 20.23
C ILE A 31 12.72 0.90 20.49
N LEU A 32 13.42 1.30 19.44
CA LEU A 32 14.86 1.62 19.45
C LEU A 32 15.15 3.10 19.15
N SER A 33 14.12 3.91 18.84
CA SER A 33 14.29 5.31 18.46
C SER A 33 15.28 5.50 17.31
N ILE A 34 15.26 4.61 16.31
CA ILE A 34 16.05 4.78 15.08
C ILE A 34 15.35 5.78 14.16
N ASN A 35 16.12 6.70 13.57
CA ASN A 35 15.55 7.74 12.71
C ASN A 35 16.24 7.86 11.37
N ASN A 36 17.54 7.57 11.33
CA ASN A 36 18.39 7.81 10.18
C ASN A 36 18.60 6.53 9.36
N VAL A 37 17.51 6.04 8.76
CA VAL A 37 17.54 4.85 7.90
C VAL A 37 17.45 5.22 6.43
N TYR A 38 18.37 4.67 5.64
CA TYR A 38 18.45 4.88 4.20
C TYR A 38 18.43 3.53 3.49
N VAL A 39 17.73 3.49 2.36
CA VAL A 39 17.50 2.28 1.57
C VAL A 39 18.25 2.31 0.26
N ASP A 40 18.46 1.11 -0.24
CA ASP A 40 19.21 0.81 -1.44
C ASP A 40 18.71 1.60 -2.67
N SER A 41 19.65 2.21 -3.39
CA SER A 41 19.41 3.04 -4.56
C SER A 41 18.90 2.22 -5.75
N VAL A 42 19.42 1.00 -5.95
CA VAL A 42 18.99 0.09 -7.02
C VAL A 42 17.59 -0.44 -6.70
N PHE A 43 17.31 -0.82 -5.45
CA PHE A 43 15.95 -1.17 -5.03
C PHE A 43 14.96 -0.02 -5.29
N TYR A 44 15.31 1.21 -4.89
CA TYR A 44 14.45 2.38 -5.09
C TYR A 44 14.14 2.62 -6.58
N GLN A 45 15.12 2.37 -7.44
CA GLN A 45 14.99 2.35 -8.89
C GLN A 45 14.37 1.03 -9.36
N TYR A 46 13.04 0.94 -9.22
CA TYR A 46 12.23 -0.21 -9.60
C TYR A 46 12.70 -0.96 -10.86
N ASP A 47 13.02 -0.27 -11.96
CA ASP A 47 13.42 -0.92 -13.22
C ASP A 47 14.73 -1.71 -13.10
N GLU A 48 15.68 -1.25 -12.28
CA GLU A 48 16.98 -1.88 -12.06
C GLU A 48 16.91 -3.04 -11.06
N TRP A 49 16.01 -2.95 -10.08
CA TRP A 49 15.89 -3.95 -9.02
C TRP A 49 15.49 -5.34 -9.54
N ILE A 50 16.11 -6.39 -9.00
CA ILE A 50 15.78 -7.78 -9.33
C ILE A 50 15.28 -8.48 -8.06
N PRO A 51 14.09 -9.10 -8.06
CA PRO A 51 13.60 -9.83 -6.89
C PRO A 51 14.58 -10.91 -6.41
N GLY A 52 14.84 -10.94 -5.11
CA GLY A 52 15.80 -11.84 -4.47
C GLY A 52 17.25 -11.34 -4.49
N SER A 53 17.52 -10.18 -5.10
CA SER A 53 18.85 -9.55 -5.04
C SER A 53 19.19 -9.09 -3.63
N GLU A 54 20.47 -8.80 -3.41
CA GLU A 54 20.90 -8.08 -2.22
C GLU A 54 20.34 -6.66 -2.20
N ILE A 55 20.09 -6.15 -1.01
CA ILE A 55 19.73 -4.74 -0.78
C ILE A 55 20.54 -4.20 0.39
N VAL A 56 21.06 -2.98 0.27
CA VAL A 56 21.74 -2.30 1.37
C VAL A 56 20.75 -1.45 2.16
N ILE A 57 20.67 -1.65 3.48
CA ILE A 57 19.96 -0.76 4.40
C ILE A 57 20.99 -0.13 5.34
N SER A 58 21.17 1.18 5.20
CA SER A 58 22.08 1.98 6.02
C SER A 58 21.31 2.55 7.21
N VAL A 59 21.62 2.05 8.40
CA VAL A 59 21.07 2.52 9.68
C VAL A 59 22.16 3.35 10.34
N ARG A 60 22.10 4.68 10.15
CA ARG A 60 23.15 5.61 10.60
C ARG A 60 22.99 5.93 12.08
N GLU A 61 23.14 4.89 12.88
CA GLU A 61 23.01 4.86 14.34
C GLU A 61 24.22 4.10 14.92
N TYR A 62 24.39 4.08 16.25
CA TYR A 62 25.48 3.31 16.86
C TYR A 62 25.28 1.79 16.69
N GLU A 63 26.38 1.02 16.68
CA GLU A 63 26.39 -0.39 16.29
C GLU A 63 25.44 -1.30 17.09
N GLY A 64 25.25 -1.06 18.38
CA GLY A 64 24.32 -1.82 19.21
C GLY A 64 22.88 -1.81 18.69
N LYS A 65 22.36 -0.63 18.27
CA LYS A 65 21.01 -0.51 17.69
C LYS A 65 20.84 -1.27 16.38
N ILE A 66 21.93 -1.54 15.66
CA ILE A 66 21.88 -2.22 14.36
C ILE A 66 21.73 -3.71 14.57
N LYS A 67 22.37 -4.26 15.60
CA LYS A 67 22.16 -5.64 16.01
C LYS A 67 20.69 -5.86 16.38
N ASP A 68 20.13 -4.98 17.20
CA ASP A 68 18.73 -5.05 17.61
C ASP A 68 17.78 -4.83 16.42
N PHE A 69 18.09 -3.88 15.53
CA PHE A 69 17.33 -3.67 14.30
C PHE A 69 17.33 -4.90 13.39
N LYS A 70 18.45 -5.63 13.31
CA LYS A 70 18.53 -6.87 12.53
C LYS A 70 17.54 -7.91 13.00
N GLU A 71 17.26 -7.98 14.30
CA GLU A 71 16.27 -8.91 14.88
C GLU A 71 14.83 -8.48 14.57
N LEU A 72 14.59 -7.17 14.41
CA LEU A 72 13.28 -6.61 14.02
C LEU A 72 13.05 -6.62 12.50
N LEU A 73 14.12 -6.72 11.71
CA LEU A 73 14.05 -6.70 10.26
C LEU A 73 13.42 -7.99 9.74
N ASN A 74 12.18 -7.89 9.27
CA ASN A 74 11.44 -9.02 8.74
C ASN A 74 11.28 -8.92 7.22
N ILE A 75 12.28 -9.41 6.49
CA ILE A 75 12.26 -9.47 5.02
C ILE A 75 12.32 -10.93 4.59
N ASP A 76 11.36 -11.34 3.77
CA ASP A 76 11.36 -12.66 3.13
C ASP A 76 12.53 -12.75 2.13
N GLU A 77 13.36 -13.80 2.25
CA GLU A 77 14.55 -13.98 1.39
C GLU A 77 14.20 -14.09 -0.10
N SER A 78 12.97 -14.50 -0.43
CA SER A 78 12.48 -14.51 -1.83
C SER A 78 12.23 -13.11 -2.39
N LEU A 79 12.13 -12.10 -1.52
CA LEU A 79 12.02 -10.68 -1.89
C LEU A 79 13.40 -10.05 -1.99
N ALA A 80 14.25 -10.19 -0.97
CA ALA A 80 15.62 -9.67 -1.00
C ALA A 80 16.49 -10.26 0.12
N LYS A 81 17.80 -10.12 -0.04
CA LYS A 81 18.81 -10.42 0.99
C LYS A 81 19.33 -9.13 1.61
N PRO A 82 18.94 -8.77 2.84
CA PRO A 82 19.32 -7.50 3.43
C PRO A 82 20.78 -7.49 3.91
N ILE A 83 21.51 -6.44 3.54
CA ILE A 83 22.84 -6.10 4.04
C ILE A 83 22.71 -4.83 4.88
N LEU A 84 22.98 -4.96 6.18
CA LEU A 84 22.92 -3.83 7.11
C LEU A 84 24.28 -3.16 7.27
N THR A 85 24.28 -1.83 7.33
CA THR A 85 25.50 -1.04 7.62
C THR A 85 25.20 0.11 8.59
N SER A 86 26.16 0.40 9.47
CA SER A 86 26.11 1.50 10.44
C SER A 86 26.50 2.85 9.87
N ARG A 87 27.14 2.84 8.70
CA ARG A 87 27.73 4.03 8.08
C ARG A 87 26.93 4.42 6.85
N ALA A 88 27.12 5.67 6.43
CA ALA A 88 26.65 6.09 5.13
C ALA A 88 27.23 5.17 4.05
N SER A 89 26.38 4.75 3.12
CA SER A 89 26.75 3.93 1.97
C SER A 89 26.34 4.64 0.69
N PRO A 90 27.20 4.69 -0.35
CA PRO A 90 26.81 5.23 -1.65
C PRO A 90 25.68 4.42 -2.30
N ASN A 91 25.50 3.17 -1.88
CA ASN A 91 24.45 2.30 -2.37
C ASN A 91 23.13 2.51 -1.63
N ALA A 92 23.10 3.18 -0.47
CA ALA A 92 21.88 3.41 0.32
C ALA A 92 21.70 4.90 0.63
N THR A 93 21.05 5.60 -0.31
CA THR A 93 20.98 7.07 -0.32
C THR A 93 19.57 7.62 -0.14
N TYR A 94 18.54 6.81 -0.37
CA TYR A 94 17.15 7.26 -0.25
C TYR A 94 16.68 7.13 1.19
N TYR A 95 16.15 8.21 1.75
CA TYR A 95 15.56 8.17 3.08
C TYR A 95 14.32 7.27 3.10
N TRP A 96 14.23 6.34 4.05
CA TRP A 96 13.22 5.27 4.00
C TRP A 96 11.78 5.78 3.89
N LYS A 97 11.44 6.94 4.47
CA LYS A 97 10.07 7.50 4.38
C LYS A 97 9.65 7.82 2.95
N THR A 98 10.57 8.01 2.01
CA THR A 98 10.22 8.23 0.60
C THR A 98 9.63 6.97 -0.06
N LEU A 99 9.80 5.79 0.55
CA LEU A 99 9.18 4.56 0.09
C LEU A 99 7.65 4.65 0.09
N TYR A 100 7.05 5.43 0.99
CA TYR A 100 5.60 5.65 1.02
C TYR A 100 5.05 6.21 -0.29
N SER A 101 5.62 7.32 -0.77
CA SER A 101 5.25 7.89 -2.07
C SER A 101 5.66 6.99 -3.23
N ARG A 102 6.79 6.29 -3.10
CA ARG A 102 7.27 5.39 -4.15
C ARG A 102 6.32 4.21 -4.37
N VAL A 103 5.74 3.64 -3.31
CA VAL A 103 4.70 2.60 -3.41
C VAL A 103 3.51 3.06 -4.23
N LEU A 104 3.06 4.31 -4.03
CA LEU A 104 1.98 4.90 -4.81
C LEU A 104 2.34 5.01 -6.30
N GLU A 105 3.56 5.46 -6.62
CA GLU A 105 4.05 5.55 -8.00
C GLU A 105 4.10 4.18 -8.68
N ILE A 106 4.68 3.17 -8.01
CA ILE A 106 4.76 1.81 -8.54
C ILE A 106 3.37 1.23 -8.76
N PHE A 107 2.42 1.46 -7.85
CA PHE A 107 1.03 1.07 -8.04
C PHE A 107 0.41 1.69 -9.30
N PHE A 108 0.52 3.02 -9.47
CA PHE A 108 -0.05 3.69 -10.64
C PHE A 108 0.58 3.23 -11.96
N ASN A 109 1.89 3.05 -11.99
CA ASN A 109 2.60 2.76 -13.23
C ASN A 109 2.56 1.30 -13.65
N ASN A 110 2.32 0.37 -12.71
CA ASN A 110 2.46 -1.08 -12.98
C ASN A 110 1.23 -1.92 -12.66
N ILE A 111 0.26 -1.41 -11.89
CA ILE A 111 -0.90 -2.19 -11.43
C ILE A 111 -2.22 -1.62 -11.95
N VAL A 112 -2.35 -0.30 -12.03
CA VAL A 112 -3.64 0.35 -12.36
C VAL A 112 -4.15 -0.06 -13.75
N ASP A 113 -3.30 -0.14 -14.76
CA ASP A 113 -3.74 -0.50 -16.12
C ASP A 113 -4.28 -1.94 -16.20
N TYR A 114 -3.68 -2.86 -15.44
CA TYR A 114 -4.21 -4.21 -15.29
C TYR A 114 -5.63 -4.15 -14.72
N LEU A 115 -5.87 -3.41 -13.64
CA LEU A 115 -7.21 -3.27 -13.05
C LEU A 115 -8.19 -2.56 -13.99
N LYS A 116 -7.75 -1.52 -14.70
CA LYS A 116 -8.56 -0.85 -15.72
C LYS A 116 -9.00 -1.80 -16.82
N SER A 117 -8.15 -2.72 -17.27
CA SER A 117 -8.55 -3.75 -18.24
C SER A 117 -9.72 -4.62 -17.75
N LYS A 118 -9.85 -4.81 -16.43
CA LYS A 118 -10.95 -5.56 -15.81
C LYS A 118 -12.24 -4.75 -15.66
N THR A 119 -12.15 -3.42 -15.64
CA THR A 119 -13.33 -2.55 -15.53
C THR A 119 -14.29 -2.67 -16.72
N ILE A 120 -13.81 -3.10 -17.89
CA ILE A 120 -14.65 -3.42 -19.06
C ILE A 120 -15.66 -4.52 -18.70
N ILE A 121 -15.18 -5.56 -18.01
CA ILE A 121 -16.02 -6.68 -17.55
C ILE A 121 -16.90 -6.22 -16.39
N THR A 122 -16.38 -5.41 -15.47
CA THR A 122 -17.17 -4.82 -14.37
C THR A 122 -18.36 -4.02 -14.86
N ASN A 123 -18.18 -3.21 -15.90
CA ASN A 123 -19.24 -2.39 -16.48
C ASN A 123 -20.29 -3.23 -17.23
N SER A 124 -19.85 -4.21 -18.02
CA SER A 124 -20.75 -5.00 -18.87
C SER A 124 -21.48 -6.13 -18.12
N LYS A 125 -20.78 -6.81 -17.20
CA LYS A 125 -21.28 -8.02 -16.53
C LYS A 125 -21.58 -7.83 -15.04
N ARG A 126 -21.41 -6.62 -14.50
CA ARG A 126 -21.58 -6.33 -13.06
C ARG A 126 -20.74 -7.26 -12.18
N THR A 127 -19.49 -7.48 -12.60
CA THR A 127 -18.51 -8.31 -11.90
C THR A 127 -17.34 -7.45 -11.41
N GLU A 128 -17.15 -7.34 -10.11
CA GLU A 128 -16.00 -6.64 -9.54
C GLU A 128 -14.78 -7.57 -9.46
N TYR A 129 -13.61 -6.95 -9.48
CA TYR A 129 -12.33 -7.62 -9.33
C TYR A 129 -11.57 -6.96 -8.20
N MET A 130 -10.92 -7.77 -7.39
CA MET A 130 -10.12 -7.31 -6.27
C MET A 130 -8.71 -7.89 -6.36
N LEU A 131 -7.71 -7.02 -6.37
CA LEU A 131 -6.30 -7.35 -6.17
C LEU A 131 -5.93 -7.19 -4.70
N ILE A 132 -5.25 -8.20 -4.18
CA ILE A 132 -4.59 -8.20 -2.87
C ILE A 132 -3.12 -8.51 -3.09
N VAL A 133 -2.22 -7.69 -2.52
CA VAL A 133 -0.79 -8.00 -2.46
C VAL A 133 -0.46 -8.51 -1.07
N SER A 134 -0.07 -9.78 -0.99
CA SER A 134 0.25 -10.46 0.26
C SER A 134 1.54 -9.91 0.88
N LYS A 135 1.79 -10.25 2.15
CA LYS A 135 3.03 -9.87 2.83
C LYS A 135 4.29 -10.45 2.17
N ARG A 136 4.14 -11.53 1.38
CA ARG A 136 5.22 -12.22 0.65
C ARG A 136 5.36 -11.79 -0.82
N GLY A 137 4.58 -10.80 -1.26
CA GLY A 137 4.67 -10.28 -2.63
C GLY A 137 3.86 -11.04 -3.66
N GLU A 138 3.01 -11.98 -3.24
CA GLU A 138 2.04 -12.63 -4.12
C GLU A 138 0.90 -11.66 -4.42
N GLY A 139 0.52 -11.55 -5.69
CA GLY A 139 -0.72 -10.89 -6.08
C GLY A 139 -1.83 -11.92 -6.20
N VAL A 140 -2.99 -11.67 -5.60
CA VAL A 140 -4.18 -12.50 -5.75
C VAL A 140 -5.31 -11.66 -6.32
N ILE A 141 -5.90 -12.12 -7.42
CA ILE A 141 -7.11 -11.55 -8.01
C ILE A 141 -8.30 -12.40 -7.60
N LEU A 142 -9.27 -11.75 -6.97
CA LEU A 142 -10.56 -12.30 -6.60
C LEU A 142 -11.65 -11.68 -7.48
N GLN A 143 -12.63 -12.49 -7.85
CA GLN A 143 -13.80 -12.06 -8.60
C GLN A 143 -15.07 -12.20 -7.75
N GLY A 144 -15.97 -11.24 -7.83
CA GLY A 144 -17.31 -11.35 -7.23
C GLY A 144 -18.35 -10.50 -7.98
N ASP A 145 -19.62 -10.75 -7.73
CA ASP A 145 -20.67 -9.87 -8.25
C ASP A 145 -20.56 -8.49 -7.58
N VAL A 146 -21.00 -7.43 -8.27
CA VAL A 146 -21.10 -6.08 -7.70
C VAL A 146 -21.87 -6.11 -6.38
N ASN A 147 -21.34 -5.44 -5.36
CA ASN A 147 -21.84 -5.42 -3.98
C ASN A 147 -21.75 -6.76 -3.22
N LYS A 148 -21.19 -7.82 -3.82
CA LYS A 148 -20.96 -9.12 -3.16
C LYS A 148 -19.50 -9.41 -2.87
N ILE A 149 -18.55 -8.63 -3.41
CA ILE A 149 -17.16 -8.73 -2.96
C ILE A 149 -17.11 -8.36 -1.48
N ARG A 150 -16.88 -9.36 -0.65
CA ARG A 150 -16.51 -9.16 0.74
C ARG A 150 -15.00 -9.09 0.79
N ILE A 151 -14.50 -7.91 1.11
CA ILE A 151 -13.09 -7.72 1.30
C ILE A 151 -12.67 -8.49 2.58
N PRO A 152 -11.81 -9.52 2.47
CA PRO A 152 -11.45 -10.32 3.63
C PRO A 152 -10.52 -9.52 4.54
N ARG A 153 -10.64 -9.70 5.87
CA ARG A 153 -9.65 -9.19 6.82
C ARG A 153 -8.37 -9.99 6.69
N VAL A 154 -7.49 -9.56 5.78
CA VAL A 154 -6.20 -10.19 5.52
C VAL A 154 -5.07 -9.22 5.81
N LYS A 155 -3.98 -9.72 6.37
CA LYS A 155 -2.73 -8.97 6.47
C LYS A 155 -2.13 -8.87 5.06
N ALA A 156 -2.25 -7.70 4.46
CA ALA A 156 -1.77 -7.40 3.12
C ALA A 156 -0.96 -6.10 3.13
N TRP A 157 -0.20 -5.85 2.06
CA TRP A 157 0.43 -4.55 1.84
C TRP A 157 -0.45 -3.62 1.02
N LEU A 158 -1.25 -4.17 0.12
CA LEU A 158 -2.06 -3.39 -0.81
C LEU A 158 -3.37 -4.11 -1.09
N MET A 159 -4.44 -3.34 -1.19
CA MET A 159 -5.75 -3.80 -1.66
C MET A 159 -6.25 -2.84 -2.72
N ALA A 160 -6.77 -3.35 -3.83
CA ALA A 160 -7.35 -2.51 -4.86
C ALA A 160 -8.49 -3.25 -5.52
N HIS A 161 -9.62 -2.60 -5.78
CA HIS A 161 -10.75 -3.24 -6.44
C HIS A 161 -11.41 -2.37 -7.49
N THR A 162 -12.14 -3.00 -8.39
CA THR A 162 -12.88 -2.30 -9.44
C THR A 162 -14.28 -1.93 -8.96
N HIS A 163 -14.75 -0.75 -9.36
CA HIS A 163 -16.16 -0.36 -9.28
C HIS A 163 -16.73 -0.20 -10.70
N PRO A 164 -18.06 -0.33 -10.88
CA PRO A 164 -18.72 0.15 -12.07
C PRO A 164 -18.49 1.66 -12.25
N SER A 165 -18.09 2.07 -13.45
CA SER A 165 -17.94 3.49 -13.80
C SER A 165 -19.27 4.23 -13.70
N PRO A 166 -19.26 5.56 -13.43
CA PRO A 166 -18.09 6.45 -13.30
C PRO A 166 -17.54 6.60 -11.87
N TYR A 167 -18.18 5.99 -10.86
CA TYR A 167 -17.97 6.34 -9.45
C TYR A 167 -16.80 5.55 -8.84
N SER A 168 -15.63 6.18 -8.71
CA SER A 168 -14.45 5.60 -8.08
C SER A 168 -14.32 5.90 -6.59
N PHE A 169 -15.33 6.48 -5.95
CA PHE A 169 -15.21 6.81 -4.53
C PHE A 169 -15.42 5.60 -3.62
N PHE A 170 -14.71 5.55 -2.50
CA PHE A 170 -14.84 4.51 -1.48
C PHE A 170 -16.25 4.51 -0.87
N SER A 171 -16.85 3.33 -0.76
CA SER A 171 -18.03 3.10 0.07
C SER A 171 -17.67 3.07 1.56
N ALA A 172 -18.68 3.07 2.44
CA ALA A 172 -18.44 2.88 3.87
C ALA A 172 -17.72 1.56 4.17
N LYS A 173 -18.08 0.47 3.47
CA LYS A 173 -17.44 -0.84 3.66
C LYS A 173 -15.99 -0.85 3.19
N ASP A 174 -15.68 -0.10 2.14
CA ASP A 174 -14.31 0.03 1.68
C ASP A 174 -13.45 0.80 2.69
N ILE A 175 -13.99 1.84 3.33
CA ILE A 175 -13.30 2.58 4.40
C ILE A 175 -13.09 1.71 5.64
N GLU A 176 -14.10 0.95 6.07
CA GLU A 176 -13.95 0.00 7.18
C GLU A 176 -12.78 -0.95 6.91
N THR A 177 -12.72 -1.50 5.70
CA THR A 177 -11.67 -2.46 5.35
C THR A 177 -10.31 -1.79 5.16
N THR A 178 -10.28 -0.58 4.60
CA THR A 178 -9.05 0.20 4.45
C THR A 178 -8.46 0.58 5.81
N ARG A 179 -9.31 0.93 6.77
CA ARG A 179 -8.89 1.17 8.16
C ARG A 179 -8.27 -0.10 8.76
N ASP A 180 -8.92 -1.25 8.61
CA ASP A 180 -8.39 -2.53 9.09
C ASP A 180 -7.06 -2.89 8.41
N LEU A 181 -6.92 -2.62 7.10
CA LEU A 181 -5.67 -2.77 6.35
C LEU A 181 -4.54 -1.92 6.95
N PHE A 182 -4.79 -0.63 7.18
CA PHE A 182 -3.77 0.28 7.72
C PHE A 182 -3.43 -0.01 9.18
N ALA A 183 -4.39 -0.44 9.99
CA ALA A 183 -4.12 -0.93 11.35
C ALA A 183 -3.21 -2.18 11.36
N ASN A 184 -3.14 -2.90 10.24
CA ASN A 184 -2.21 -4.02 10.01
C ASN A 184 -1.00 -3.62 9.14
N GLN A 185 -0.62 -2.34 9.18
CA GLN A 185 0.51 -1.73 8.48
C GLN A 185 0.44 -1.83 6.94
N GLY A 186 -0.74 -2.14 6.37
CA GLY A 186 -0.93 -2.03 4.93
C GLY A 186 -0.71 -0.60 4.45
N LEU A 187 -0.31 -0.43 3.20
CA LEU A 187 0.20 0.85 2.70
C LEU A 187 -0.81 1.59 1.82
N LEU A 188 -1.65 0.86 1.08
CA LEU A 188 -2.48 1.45 0.04
C LEU A 188 -3.77 0.66 -0.16
N SER A 189 -4.88 1.40 -0.27
CA SER A 189 -6.19 0.91 -0.71
C SER A 189 -6.65 1.71 -1.93
N ALA A 190 -7.25 1.08 -2.93
CA ALA A 190 -7.67 1.78 -4.15
C ALA A 190 -8.98 1.26 -4.74
N VAL A 191 -9.72 2.19 -5.35
CA VAL A 191 -10.90 1.92 -6.16
C VAL A 191 -10.63 2.36 -7.59
N VAL A 192 -10.76 1.44 -8.54
CA VAL A 192 -10.45 1.67 -9.96
C VAL A 192 -11.73 1.57 -10.79
N THR A 193 -11.98 2.59 -11.62
CA THR A 193 -13.00 2.57 -12.66
C THR A 193 -12.34 2.72 -14.03
N SER A 194 -13.13 2.65 -15.11
CA SER A 194 -12.59 2.82 -16.46
C SER A 194 -12.05 4.24 -16.71
N ILE A 195 -12.56 5.23 -15.98
CA ILE A 195 -12.19 6.64 -16.18
C ILE A 195 -11.28 7.17 -15.07
N SER A 196 -11.48 6.75 -13.82
CA SER A 196 -10.78 7.32 -12.67
C SER A 196 -10.29 6.27 -11.68
N THR A 197 -9.30 6.64 -10.88
CA THR A 197 -8.73 5.83 -9.81
C THR A 197 -8.65 6.67 -8.55
N CYS A 198 -9.31 6.23 -7.50
CA CYS A 198 -9.27 6.84 -6.17
C CYS A 198 -8.38 5.98 -5.27
N VAL A 199 -7.43 6.59 -4.59
CA VAL A 199 -6.45 5.88 -3.76
C VAL A 199 -6.39 6.54 -2.40
N LEU A 200 -6.49 5.72 -1.36
CA LEU A 200 -6.14 6.09 0.00
C LEU A 200 -4.82 5.39 0.35
N TYR A 201 -3.81 6.12 0.79
CA TYR A 201 -2.49 5.56 1.06
C TYR A 201 -1.86 6.17 2.31
N ARG A 202 -1.04 5.40 3.03
CA ARG A 202 -0.22 5.90 4.12
C ARG A 202 0.94 6.71 3.56
N CYS A 203 1.22 7.86 4.17
CA CYS A 203 2.40 8.68 3.90
C CYS A 203 3.36 8.79 5.09
N SER A 204 2.99 8.17 6.21
CA SER A 204 3.74 8.06 7.46
C SER A 204 3.07 6.98 8.32
N ASP A 205 3.58 6.75 9.52
CA ASP A 205 2.95 5.83 10.47
C ASP A 205 1.56 6.30 10.88
N MET A 206 0.57 5.41 10.86
CA MET A 206 -0.82 5.77 11.12
C MET A 206 -1.05 5.84 12.62
N ASP A 207 -1.51 6.99 13.10
CA ASP A 207 -1.79 7.18 14.52
C ASP A 207 -3.27 6.89 14.88
N VAL A 208 -3.57 6.93 16.18
CA VAL A 208 -4.92 6.73 16.72
C VAL A 208 -5.90 7.78 16.18
N SER A 209 -5.46 9.01 15.94
CA SER A 209 -6.32 10.08 15.42
C SER A 209 -6.74 9.80 13.98
N ASP A 210 -5.82 9.31 13.14
CA ASP A 210 -6.15 8.87 11.79
C ASP A 210 -7.17 7.71 11.82
N TYR A 211 -6.96 6.72 12.70
CA TYR A 211 -7.89 5.60 12.88
C TYR A 211 -9.30 6.07 13.25
N GLU A 212 -9.43 6.93 14.26
CA GLU A 212 -10.72 7.50 14.70
C GLU A 212 -11.39 8.33 13.61
N ASN A 213 -10.63 9.15 12.88
CA ASN A 213 -11.14 9.92 11.76
C ASN A 213 -11.67 9.01 10.64
N LEU A 214 -11.02 7.87 10.36
CA LEU A 214 -11.54 6.88 9.42
C LEU A 214 -12.88 6.26 9.88
N ILE A 215 -13.10 6.05 11.19
CA ILE A 215 -14.43 5.66 11.71
C ILE A 215 -15.47 6.74 11.42
N ILE A 216 -15.12 8.00 11.60
CA ILE A 216 -16.04 9.13 11.32
C ILE A 216 -16.36 9.18 9.82
N VAL A 217 -15.35 9.06 8.96
CA VAL A 217 -15.50 8.99 7.49
C VAL A 217 -16.46 7.87 7.11
N GLU A 218 -16.23 6.65 7.61
CA GLU A 218 -17.10 5.48 7.40
C GLU A 218 -18.56 5.80 7.74
N ARG A 219 -18.81 6.33 8.95
CA ARG A 219 -20.15 6.70 9.42
C ARG A 219 -20.81 7.79 8.59
N LYS A 220 -20.03 8.73 8.05
CA LYS A 220 -20.54 9.80 7.16
C LYS A 220 -20.94 9.22 5.80
N LEU A 221 -20.13 8.31 5.24
CA LEU A 221 -20.44 7.64 3.98
C LEU A 221 -21.65 6.72 4.10
N ALA A 222 -21.80 6.00 5.21
CA ALA A 222 -22.99 5.18 5.48
C ALA A 222 -24.29 6.00 5.50
N LYS A 223 -24.20 7.31 5.79
CA LYS A 223 -25.31 8.27 5.76
C LYS A 223 -25.42 9.04 4.44
N GLY A 224 -24.66 8.68 3.41
CA GLY A 224 -24.63 9.36 2.11
C GLY A 224 -23.99 10.76 2.14
N LYS A 225 -23.31 11.14 3.22
CA LYS A 225 -22.73 12.49 3.40
C LYS A 225 -21.30 12.58 2.86
N ILE A 226 -21.14 12.43 1.55
CA ILE A 226 -19.82 12.39 0.89
C ILE A 226 -19.00 13.68 1.15
N GLY A 227 -19.62 14.85 1.04
CA GLY A 227 -18.93 16.13 1.29
C GLY A 227 -18.38 16.27 2.72
N ASP A 228 -19.12 15.78 3.71
CA ASP A 228 -18.65 15.74 5.10
C ASP A 228 -17.50 14.74 5.26
N ALA A 229 -17.60 13.58 4.61
CA ALA A 229 -16.54 12.57 4.64
C ALA A 229 -15.24 13.12 4.06
N LEU A 230 -15.28 13.82 2.92
CA LEU A 230 -14.11 14.47 2.32
C LEU A 230 -13.48 15.51 3.24
N LYS A 231 -14.28 16.31 3.95
CA LYS A 231 -13.77 17.28 4.94
C LYS A 231 -13.02 16.61 6.09
N VAL A 232 -13.45 15.42 6.52
CA VAL A 232 -12.76 14.65 7.56
C VAL A 232 -11.52 13.97 6.99
N MET A 233 -11.58 13.42 5.78
CA MET A 233 -10.41 12.85 5.10
C MET A 233 -9.29 13.89 4.93
N GLY A 234 -9.62 15.16 4.65
CA GLY A 234 -8.64 16.24 4.58
C GLY A 234 -7.93 16.59 5.90
N LYS A 235 -8.37 16.02 7.03
CA LYS A 235 -7.74 16.18 8.35
C LYS A 235 -6.79 15.04 8.71
N LEU A 236 -6.77 13.96 7.91
CA LEU A 236 -5.85 12.85 8.12
C LEU A 236 -4.41 13.33 7.92
N LYS A 237 -3.52 12.97 8.85
CA LYS A 237 -2.13 13.44 8.86
C LYS A 237 -1.22 12.46 8.15
N ASN A 238 -1.37 11.18 8.46
CA ASN A 238 -0.48 10.12 8.00
C ASN A 238 -1.09 9.27 6.88
N VAL A 239 -2.32 9.61 6.46
CA VAL A 239 -3.04 8.97 5.36
C VAL A 239 -3.54 10.06 4.40
N LYS A 240 -3.39 9.84 3.10
CA LYS A 240 -3.80 10.79 2.06
C LYS A 240 -4.72 10.16 1.04
N LEU A 241 -5.67 10.95 0.56
CA LEU A 241 -6.54 10.63 -0.56
C LEU A 241 -6.00 11.28 -1.83
N ILE A 242 -5.92 10.53 -2.92
CA ILE A 242 -5.62 11.04 -4.26
C ILE A 242 -6.60 10.47 -5.28
N VAL A 243 -7.02 11.29 -6.23
CA VAL A 243 -7.86 10.85 -7.35
C VAL A 243 -7.15 11.19 -8.66
N LYS A 244 -7.00 10.21 -9.56
CA LYS A 244 -6.39 10.38 -10.88
C LYS A 244 -7.39 10.01 -11.97
N GLY A 245 -7.43 10.77 -13.07
CA GLY A 245 -8.28 10.47 -14.24
C GLY A 245 -9.69 11.10 -14.21
N LEU A 246 -9.93 12.15 -13.43
CA LEU A 246 -11.16 12.93 -13.61
C LEU A 246 -11.09 13.77 -14.90
N PRO A 247 -12.10 13.74 -15.78
CA PRO A 247 -12.42 14.89 -16.61
C PRO A 247 -13.22 15.88 -15.73
N GLY A 248 -12.64 17.04 -15.43
CA GLY A 248 -13.37 18.18 -14.89
C GLY A 248 -13.87 18.05 -13.44
N LEU A 249 -12.94 18.13 -12.50
CA LEU A 249 -13.04 19.11 -11.41
C LEU A 249 -11.87 20.07 -11.57
#